data_AF-A0A7Y4T3X7-F1
#
_entry.id   AF-A0A7Y4T3X7-F1
#
_cell.length_a   1.000
_cell.length_b   1.000
_cell.length_c   1.000
_cell.angle_alpha   90.00
_cell.angle_beta   90.00
_cell.angle_gamma   90.00
#
_symmetry.space_group_name_H-M   'P 1'
#
loop_
_entity.id
_entity.type
_entity.pdbx_description
1 polymer ?
#
loop_
_entity_poly.entity_id
_entity_poly.type
_entity_poly.pdbx_seq_one_letter_code
_entity_poly.pdbx_strand_id
1 'polypeptide(L)'
;MKNFILIGSIVLIVLLTSNKIKASSLTEEDKNRLLAVSYLGNQSYPLGIRNNNPGNLKDDGSQWQGRMTSDSKGFVRFTAFVWGVRALIKQIRDASLLKHNLYTIEGLIKRYSPPSDNNPENLYNYIDFLNKHTGFQNGIIPDRESVTIKLLVTGIADFENGRSRVIDDEIYFFAELLSYT
;
A
#
# COMPACT_ATOMS: atom_id res chain seq x y z
N MET A 1 -20.26 -6.32 30.73
CA MET A 1 -19.97 -6.69 29.33
C MET A 1 -19.98 -5.42 28.50
N LYS A 2 -18.84 -4.98 27.97
CA LYS A 2 -18.78 -3.79 27.10
C LYS A 2 -19.16 -4.24 25.68
N ASN A 3 -20.35 -3.84 25.22
CA ASN A 3 -20.74 -3.94 23.82
C ASN A 3 -19.84 -2.99 23.02
N PHE A 4 -18.74 -3.50 22.50
CA PHE A 4 -17.97 -2.79 21.50
C PHE A 4 -18.76 -2.79 20.19
N ILE A 5 -18.94 -1.59 19.65
CA ILE A 5 -19.73 -1.29 18.46
C ILE A 5 -19.10 -2.01 17.26
N LEU A 6 -19.69 -3.14 16.86
CA LEU A 6 -19.36 -3.91 15.66
C LEU A 6 -19.87 -3.23 14.37
N ILE A 7 -20.45 -2.03 14.46
CA ILE A 7 -21.11 -1.34 13.34
C ILE A 7 -20.06 -0.74 12.40
N GLY A 8 -18.95 -0.19 12.94
CA GLY A 8 -17.90 0.44 12.12
C GLY A 8 -17.19 -0.55 11.20
N SER A 9 -16.83 -1.72 11.72
CA SER A 9 -16.15 -2.77 10.94
C SER A 9 -17.06 -3.38 9.88
N ILE A 10 -18.35 -3.60 10.17
CA ILE A 10 -19.31 -4.12 9.19
C ILE A 10 -19.54 -3.12 8.06
N VAL A 11 -19.73 -1.82 8.36
CA VAL A 11 -19.90 -0.78 7.34
C VAL A 11 -18.66 -0.66 6.46
N LEU A 12 -17.47 -0.72 7.05
CA LEU A 12 -16.22 -0.72 6.30
C LEU A 12 -16.11 -1.94 5.38
N ILE A 13 -16.43 -3.15 5.87
CA ILE A 13 -16.44 -4.37 5.06
C ILE A 13 -17.42 -4.24 3.89
N VAL A 14 -18.65 -3.75 4.12
CA VAL A 14 -19.66 -3.55 3.06
C VAL A 14 -19.21 -2.52 2.02
N LEU A 15 -18.58 -1.41 2.43
CA LEU A 15 -18.03 -0.41 1.50
C LEU A 15 -16.88 -0.98 0.67
N LEU A 16 -16.02 -1.79 1.28
CA LEU A 16 -14.89 -2.42 0.60
C LEU A 16 -15.35 -3.51 -0.39
N THR A 17 -16.35 -4.33 -0.04
CA THR A 17 -16.94 -5.28 -0.98
C THR A 17 -17.65 -4.58 -2.13
N SER A 18 -18.39 -3.49 -1.85
CA SER A 18 -19.05 -2.68 -2.88
C SER A 18 -18.03 -2.05 -3.84
N ASN A 19 -16.91 -1.54 -3.32
CA ASN A 19 -15.88 -0.93 -4.16
C ASN A 19 -15.07 -1.97 -4.95
N LYS A 20 -14.90 -3.20 -4.44
CA LYS A 20 -14.39 -4.31 -5.25
C LYS A 20 -15.31 -4.66 -6.41
N ILE A 21 -16.62 -4.75 -6.15
CA ILE A 21 -17.61 -4.99 -7.19
C ILE A 21 -17.54 -3.85 -8.21
N LYS A 22 -17.46 -2.60 -7.76
CA LYS A 22 -17.31 -1.42 -8.62
C LYS A 22 -16.02 -1.46 -9.45
N ALA A 23 -14.91 -1.90 -8.87
CA ALA A 23 -13.65 -2.07 -9.58
C ALA A 23 -13.71 -3.16 -10.65
N SER A 24 -14.40 -4.27 -10.35
CA SER A 24 -14.65 -5.33 -11.34
C SER A 24 -15.58 -4.88 -12.48
N SER A 25 -16.41 -3.87 -12.24
CA SER A 25 -17.29 -3.25 -13.23
C SER A 25 -16.73 -1.97 -13.87
N LEU A 26 -15.43 -1.65 -13.68
CA LEU A 26 -14.82 -0.47 -14.30
C LEU A 26 -14.95 -0.57 -15.82
N THR A 27 -15.40 0.53 -16.42
CA THR A 27 -15.45 0.64 -17.88
C THR A 27 -14.03 0.70 -18.46
N GLU A 28 -13.87 0.43 -19.76
CA GLU A 28 -12.57 0.61 -20.41
C GLU A 28 -12.10 2.08 -20.34
N GLU A 29 -13.01 3.04 -20.36
CA GLU A 29 -12.70 4.45 -20.15
C GLU A 29 -12.12 4.70 -18.75
N ASP A 30 -12.74 4.14 -17.71
CA ASP A 30 -12.24 4.25 -16.34
C ASP A 30 -10.84 3.63 -16.20
N LYS A 31 -10.64 2.43 -16.75
CA LYS A 31 -9.32 1.76 -16.73
C LYS A 31 -8.27 2.61 -17.43
N ASN A 32 -8.58 3.16 -18.60
CA ASN A 32 -7.68 4.03 -19.34
C ASN A 32 -7.35 5.31 -18.56
N ARG A 33 -8.34 5.92 -17.90
CA ARG A 33 -8.13 7.08 -17.03
C ARG A 33 -7.19 6.73 -15.87
N LEU A 34 -7.41 5.61 -15.18
CA LEU A 34 -6.59 5.19 -14.05
C LEU A 34 -5.16 4.82 -14.46
N LEU A 35 -4.99 4.21 -15.64
CA LEU A 35 -3.67 3.95 -16.25
C LEU A 35 -2.94 5.23 -16.68
N ALA A 36 -3.67 6.33 -16.91
CA ALA A 36 -3.08 7.62 -17.27
C ALA A 36 -2.69 8.49 -16.05
N VAL A 37 -3.15 8.15 -14.84
CA VAL A 37 -2.79 8.90 -13.62
C VAL A 37 -1.28 8.78 -13.35
N SER A 38 -0.59 9.91 -13.44
CA SER A 38 0.86 10.00 -13.22
C SER A 38 1.23 11.33 -12.58
N TYR A 39 2.14 11.28 -11.62
CA TYR A 39 2.70 12.44 -10.92
C TYR A 39 4.18 12.65 -11.23
N LEU A 40 4.71 11.97 -12.26
CA LEU A 40 6.13 11.96 -12.57
C LEU A 40 6.72 13.38 -12.65
N GLY A 41 7.75 13.61 -11.84
CA GLY A 41 8.52 14.87 -11.86
C GLY A 41 7.82 16.08 -11.26
N ASN A 42 6.57 15.97 -10.80
CA ASN A 42 5.87 17.09 -10.17
C ASN A 42 6.44 17.38 -8.77
N GLN A 43 7.14 18.51 -8.64
CA GLN A 43 7.83 18.89 -7.40
C GLN A 43 6.90 19.29 -6.25
N SER A 44 5.60 19.46 -6.51
CA SER A 44 4.60 19.73 -5.47
C SER A 44 4.29 18.49 -4.62
N TYR A 45 4.79 17.32 -5.01
CA TYR A 45 4.56 16.05 -4.33
C TYR A 45 5.84 15.47 -3.67
N PRO A 46 5.69 14.74 -2.55
CA PRO A 46 6.76 13.92 -1.96
C PRO A 46 7.40 12.95 -2.96
N LEU A 47 8.60 12.46 -2.64
CA LEU A 47 9.42 11.64 -3.54
C LEU A 47 8.68 10.40 -4.06
N GLY A 48 8.02 9.65 -3.17
CA GLY A 48 7.27 8.45 -3.54
C GLY A 48 6.20 8.77 -4.59
N ILE A 49 5.34 9.75 -4.31
CA ILE A 49 4.29 10.16 -5.25
C ILE A 49 4.88 10.65 -6.59
N ARG A 50 5.89 11.54 -6.59
CA ARG A 50 6.47 12.04 -7.87
C ARG A 50 7.29 11.00 -8.64
N ASN A 51 7.54 9.83 -8.04
CA ASN A 51 8.08 8.65 -8.72
C ASN A 51 6.98 7.66 -9.12
N ASN A 52 5.70 7.97 -8.88
CA ASN A 52 4.58 7.03 -8.95
C ASN A 52 4.80 5.77 -8.09
N ASN A 53 5.55 5.89 -7.01
CA ASN A 53 6.00 4.81 -6.14
C ASN A 53 5.58 5.12 -4.69
N PRO A 54 4.28 4.95 -4.34
CA PRO A 54 3.77 5.34 -3.04
C PRO A 54 4.42 4.57 -1.88
N GLY A 55 5.01 3.40 -2.14
CA GLY A 55 5.72 2.62 -1.12
C GLY A 55 7.20 2.99 -0.92
N ASN A 56 7.76 3.93 -1.70
CA ASN A 56 9.21 4.18 -1.74
C ASN A 56 10.02 2.88 -1.98
N LEU A 57 9.53 2.00 -2.85
CA LEU A 57 10.24 0.75 -3.20
C LEU A 57 11.60 1.06 -3.84
N LYS A 58 12.66 0.45 -3.30
CA LYS A 58 14.00 0.53 -3.88
C LYS A 58 14.17 -0.47 -5.01
N ASP A 59 15.01 -0.13 -5.97
CA ASP A 59 15.35 -1.01 -7.07
C ASP A 59 16.27 -2.14 -6.60
N ASP A 60 15.75 -3.35 -6.64
CA ASP A 60 16.46 -4.59 -6.33
C ASP A 60 16.58 -5.51 -7.55
N GLY A 61 16.29 -4.97 -8.76
CA GLY A 61 16.26 -5.73 -10.00
C GLY A 61 14.91 -6.39 -10.30
N SER A 62 13.91 -6.26 -9.42
CA SER A 62 12.55 -6.75 -9.67
C SER A 62 11.95 -6.15 -10.95
N GLN A 63 11.44 -7.01 -11.83
CA GLN A 63 10.83 -6.63 -13.11
C GLN A 63 9.35 -6.26 -12.92
N TRP A 64 9.09 -5.19 -12.18
CA TRP A 64 7.72 -4.72 -11.98
C TRP A 64 7.08 -4.24 -13.29
N GLN A 65 5.79 -4.55 -13.49
CA GLN A 65 5.01 -3.97 -14.58
C GLN A 65 4.97 -2.44 -14.44
N GLY A 66 5.14 -1.74 -15.56
CA GLY A 66 5.21 -0.28 -15.58
C GLY A 66 6.49 0.32 -14.97
N ARG A 67 7.49 -0.50 -14.60
CA ARG A 67 8.79 -0.03 -14.11
C ARG A 67 9.49 0.84 -15.15
N MET A 68 10.09 1.91 -14.66
CA MET A 68 11.02 2.79 -15.38
C MET A 68 12.41 2.75 -14.72
N THR A 69 13.35 3.51 -15.27
CA THR A 69 14.64 3.76 -14.63
C THR A 69 14.45 4.43 -13.27
N SER A 70 15.22 3.94 -12.29
CA SER A 70 15.22 4.44 -10.93
C SER A 70 15.72 5.88 -10.84
N ASP A 71 15.33 6.56 -9.77
CA ASP A 71 15.83 7.90 -9.51
C ASP A 71 17.29 7.90 -9.01
N SER A 72 17.85 9.09 -8.79
CA SER A 72 19.22 9.26 -8.30
C SER A 72 19.47 8.68 -6.91
N LYS A 73 18.42 8.31 -6.17
CA LYS A 73 18.48 7.71 -4.82
C LYS A 73 18.20 6.20 -4.85
N GLY A 74 18.02 5.61 -6.04
CA GLY A 74 17.77 4.18 -6.22
C GLY A 74 16.33 3.75 -5.98
N PHE A 75 15.36 4.69 -5.93
CA PHE A 75 13.95 4.33 -5.86
C PHE A 75 13.39 4.04 -7.25
N VAL A 76 12.58 2.99 -7.36
CA VAL A 76 11.91 2.63 -8.61
C VAL A 76 10.96 3.75 -9.02
N ARG A 77 10.89 4.03 -10.32
CA ARG A 77 9.85 4.89 -10.91
C ARG A 77 8.86 4.03 -11.68
N PHE A 78 7.61 4.47 -11.70
CA PHE A 78 6.55 3.81 -12.47
C PHE A 78 5.93 4.76 -13.49
N THR A 79 5.54 4.22 -14.64
CA THR A 79 4.89 5.00 -15.72
C THR A 79 3.57 5.63 -15.26
N ALA A 80 2.84 4.95 -14.39
CA ALA A 80 1.57 5.40 -13.81
C ALA A 80 1.49 5.04 -12.32
N PHE A 81 0.73 5.81 -11.55
CA PHE A 81 0.60 5.65 -10.10
C PHE A 81 0.03 4.28 -9.70
N VAL A 82 -0.93 3.76 -10.47
CA VAL A 82 -1.52 2.43 -10.27
C VAL A 82 -0.48 1.30 -10.30
N TRP A 83 0.57 1.43 -11.10
CA TRP A 83 1.64 0.42 -11.19
C TRP A 83 2.50 0.37 -9.93
N GLY A 84 2.79 1.52 -9.31
CA GLY A 84 3.47 1.55 -8.03
C GLY A 84 2.61 1.04 -6.88
N VAL A 85 1.30 1.33 -6.90
CA VAL A 85 0.35 0.73 -5.94
C VAL A 85 0.31 -0.78 -6.09
N ARG A 86 0.23 -1.30 -7.32
CA ARG A 86 0.27 -2.74 -7.60
C ARG A 86 1.57 -3.37 -7.09
N ALA A 87 2.72 -2.75 -7.34
CA ALA A 87 4.00 -3.24 -6.85
C ALA A 87 4.04 -3.31 -5.33
N LEU A 88 3.51 -2.28 -4.64
CA LEU A 88 3.41 -2.26 -3.18
C LEU A 88 2.48 -3.37 -2.66
N ILE A 89 1.32 -3.58 -3.28
CA ILE A 89 0.42 -4.70 -2.93
C ILE A 89 1.16 -6.04 -2.99
N LYS A 90 1.91 -6.30 -4.07
CA LYS A 90 2.66 -7.55 -4.24
C LYS A 90 3.82 -7.66 -3.24
N GLN A 91 4.50 -6.55 -2.93
CA GLN A 91 5.58 -6.53 -1.96
C GLN A 91 5.09 -6.89 -0.54
N ILE A 92 3.95 -6.35 -0.13
CA ILE A 92 3.37 -6.63 1.18
C ILE A 92 2.78 -8.04 1.22
N ARG A 93 1.88 -8.36 0.28
CA ARG A 93 1.16 -9.65 0.28
C ARG A 93 2.10 -10.81 0.00
N ASP A 94 2.79 -10.79 -1.13
CA ASP A 94 3.50 -11.96 -1.67
C ASP A 94 4.91 -12.05 -1.07
N ALA A 95 5.69 -10.96 -1.14
CA ALA A 95 7.11 -10.97 -0.78
C ALA A 95 7.39 -10.82 0.73
N SER A 96 6.41 -10.39 1.52
CA SER A 96 6.55 -10.21 2.97
C SER A 96 5.66 -11.18 3.74
N LEU A 97 4.34 -11.01 3.71
CA LEU A 97 3.42 -11.80 4.54
C LEU A 97 3.42 -13.28 4.16
N LEU A 98 3.22 -13.59 2.88
CA LEU A 98 3.17 -14.98 2.39
C LEU A 98 4.54 -15.65 2.47
N LYS A 99 5.56 -15.07 1.84
CA LYS A 99 6.89 -15.70 1.74
C LYS A 99 7.59 -15.89 3.09
N HIS A 100 7.37 -15.00 4.06
CA HIS A 100 8.07 -15.02 5.35
C HIS A 100 7.19 -15.38 6.53
N ASN A 101 5.93 -15.77 6.28
CA ASN A 101 4.99 -16.17 7.32
C ASN A 101 4.91 -15.13 8.46
N LEU A 102 4.76 -13.86 8.09
CA LEU A 102 4.65 -12.77 9.06
C LEU A 102 3.18 -12.59 9.46
N TYR A 103 2.96 -12.43 10.77
CA TYR A 103 1.62 -12.33 11.37
C TYR A 103 1.45 -11.08 12.25
N THR A 104 2.45 -10.19 12.31
CA THR A 104 2.40 -8.96 13.10
C THR A 104 2.85 -7.76 12.29
N ILE A 105 2.33 -6.58 12.62
CA ILE A 105 2.74 -5.30 12.03
C ILE A 105 4.23 -5.06 12.28
N GLU A 106 4.71 -5.36 13.49
CA GLU A 106 6.14 -5.26 13.82
C GLU A 106 7.01 -6.14 12.91
N GLY A 107 6.62 -7.41 12.72
CA GLY A 107 7.36 -8.33 11.85
C GLY A 107 7.34 -7.87 10.40
N LEU A 108 6.19 -7.39 9.92
CA LEU A 108 6.05 -6.80 8.59
C LEU A 108 6.99 -5.62 8.38
N ILE A 109 6.98 -4.63 9.29
CA ILE A 109 7.75 -3.41 9.10
C ILE A 109 9.24 -3.63 9.30
N LYS A 110 9.67 -4.45 10.25
CA LYS A 110 11.09 -4.85 10.38
C LYS A 110 11.63 -5.48 9.10
N ARG A 111 10.78 -6.18 8.34
CA ARG A 111 11.16 -6.75 7.04
C ARG A 111 11.08 -5.71 5.91
N TYR A 112 10.00 -4.95 5.86
CA TYR A 112 9.72 -4.01 4.77
C TYR A 112 10.69 -2.83 4.76
N SER A 113 10.93 -2.26 5.94
CA SER A 113 11.82 -1.13 6.18
C SER A 113 12.71 -1.48 7.37
N PRO A 114 13.72 -2.34 7.18
CA PRO A 114 14.60 -2.74 8.27
C PRO A 114 15.27 -1.50 8.86
N PRO A 115 15.41 -1.43 10.20
CA PRO A 115 16.09 -0.32 10.82
C PRO A 115 17.50 -0.24 10.27
N SER A 116 17.86 0.91 9.68
CA SER A 116 19.26 1.25 9.53
C SER A 116 19.84 1.47 10.92
N ASP A 117 21.11 1.11 11.14
CA ASP A 117 21.82 1.22 12.42
C ASP A 117 21.73 2.61 13.09
N ASN A 118 21.27 3.63 12.38
CA ASN A 118 21.23 5.02 12.82
C ASN A 118 19.83 5.61 13.10
N ASN A 119 18.72 4.83 13.06
CA ASN A 119 17.39 5.40 13.41
C ASN A 119 16.33 4.37 13.87
N PRO A 120 16.44 3.83 15.10
CA PRO A 120 15.43 2.93 15.66
C PRO A 120 14.10 3.64 15.98
N GLU A 121 14.11 4.95 16.25
CA GLU A 121 12.89 5.72 16.54
C GLU A 121 11.92 5.74 15.35
N ASN A 122 12.45 5.81 14.12
CA ASN A 122 11.63 5.74 12.92
C ASN A 122 10.86 4.42 12.81
N LEU A 123 11.49 3.29 13.17
CA LEU A 123 10.84 1.98 13.18
C LEU A 123 9.66 1.94 14.16
N TYR A 124 9.84 2.42 15.39
CA TYR A 124 8.78 2.44 16.39
C TYR A 124 7.62 3.37 16.00
N ASN A 125 7.92 4.56 15.46
CA ASN A 125 6.91 5.49 14.96
C ASN A 125 6.10 4.88 13.81
N TYR A 126 6.74 4.11 12.93
CA TYR A 126 6.06 3.42 11.83
C TYR A 126 5.11 2.34 12.34
N ILE A 127 5.58 1.49 13.26
CA ILE A 127 4.76 0.43 13.86
C ILE A 127 3.57 1.04 14.60
N ASP A 128 3.78 2.08 15.42
CA ASP A 128 2.71 2.76 16.16
C ASP A 128 1.70 3.41 15.21
N PHE A 129 2.16 4.10 14.16
CA PHE A 129 1.29 4.66 13.14
C PHE A 129 0.42 3.58 12.50
N LEU A 130 1.00 2.45 12.08
CA LEU A 130 0.23 1.39 11.42
C LEU A 130 -0.71 0.65 12.36
N ASN A 131 -0.34 0.47 13.64
CA ASN A 131 -1.28 -0.08 14.63
C ASN A 131 -2.52 0.80 14.76
N LYS A 132 -2.33 2.13 14.82
CA LYS A 132 -3.44 3.10 14.87
C LYS A 132 -4.24 3.15 13.58
N HIS A 133 -3.55 3.13 12.43
CA HIS A 133 -4.18 3.20 11.11
C HIS A 133 -5.05 1.97 10.82
N THR A 134 -4.54 0.78 11.12
CA THR A 134 -5.22 -0.48 10.83
C THR A 134 -6.26 -0.85 11.89
N GLY A 135 -6.05 -0.45 13.15
CA GLY A 135 -6.89 -0.86 14.27
C GLY A 135 -6.77 -2.34 14.64
N PHE A 136 -5.73 -3.03 14.17
CA PHE A 136 -5.54 -4.45 14.44
C PHE A 136 -5.23 -4.71 15.92
N GLN A 137 -5.91 -5.70 16.50
CA GLN A 137 -5.76 -6.02 17.91
C GLN A 137 -4.34 -6.50 18.21
N ASN A 138 -3.67 -5.83 19.14
CA ASN A 138 -2.29 -6.13 19.55
C ASN A 138 -1.27 -6.12 18.38
N GLY A 139 -1.57 -5.41 17.29
CA GLY A 139 -0.75 -5.41 16.08
C GLY A 139 -0.68 -6.75 15.35
N ILE A 140 -1.59 -7.68 15.66
CA ILE A 140 -1.71 -8.98 14.99
C ILE A 140 -2.44 -8.78 13.67
N ILE A 141 -1.83 -9.22 12.58
CA ILE A 141 -2.43 -9.21 11.25
C ILE A 141 -3.44 -10.37 11.21
N PRO A 142 -4.75 -10.10 11.11
CA PRO A 142 -5.78 -11.12 11.35
C PRO A 142 -5.86 -12.15 10.23
N ASP A 143 -5.60 -11.74 8.99
CA ASP A 143 -5.69 -12.58 7.80
C ASP A 143 -4.82 -11.98 6.67
N ARG A 144 -4.94 -12.54 5.46
CA ARG A 144 -4.28 -12.02 4.25
C ARG A 144 -5.31 -11.60 3.20
N GLU A 145 -6.53 -11.33 3.66
CA GLU A 145 -7.63 -10.92 2.80
C GLU A 145 -7.46 -9.47 2.38
N SER A 146 -8.16 -9.12 1.31
CA SER A 146 -8.02 -7.81 0.67
C SER A 146 -8.21 -6.62 1.58
N VAL A 147 -9.16 -6.68 2.52
CA VAL A 147 -9.40 -5.59 3.48
C VAL A 147 -8.16 -5.35 4.32
N THR A 148 -7.57 -6.42 4.84
CA THR A 148 -6.33 -6.38 5.63
C THR A 148 -5.17 -5.85 4.81
N ILE A 149 -4.97 -6.36 3.59
CA ILE A 149 -3.92 -5.89 2.69
C ILE A 149 -4.11 -4.41 2.33
N LYS A 150 -5.34 -3.96 2.12
CA LYS A 150 -5.65 -2.56 1.82
C LYS A 150 -5.25 -1.64 2.96
N LEU A 151 -5.65 -1.97 4.18
CA LEU A 151 -5.31 -1.18 5.37
C LEU A 151 -3.79 -1.09 5.57
N LEU A 152 -3.06 -2.18 5.33
CA LEU A 152 -1.61 -2.18 5.40
C LEU A 152 -0.98 -1.34 4.28
N VAL A 153 -1.38 -1.53 3.03
CA VAL A 153 -0.81 -0.84 1.86
C VAL A 153 -1.08 0.66 1.90
N THR A 154 -2.31 1.06 2.22
CA THR A 154 -2.69 2.48 2.32
C THR A 154 -2.01 3.15 3.52
N GLY A 155 -1.93 2.47 4.67
CA GLY A 155 -1.18 2.96 5.81
C GLY A 155 0.31 3.13 5.53
N ILE A 156 0.94 2.17 4.85
CA ILE A 156 2.34 2.26 4.43
C ILE A 156 2.53 3.45 3.50
N ALA A 157 1.71 3.58 2.46
CA ALA A 157 1.80 4.71 1.53
C ALA A 157 1.62 6.07 2.23
N ASP A 158 0.71 6.16 3.19
CA ASP A 158 0.46 7.39 3.94
C ASP A 158 1.67 7.77 4.82
N PHE A 159 2.26 6.78 5.52
CA PHE A 159 3.45 6.98 6.35
C PHE A 159 4.66 7.40 5.49
N GLU A 160 4.95 6.65 4.42
CA GLU A 160 6.09 6.86 3.52
C GLU A 160 6.09 8.24 2.84
N ASN A 161 4.92 8.84 2.68
CA ASN A 161 4.76 10.13 2.01
C ASN A 161 4.39 11.26 2.99
N GLY A 162 4.22 10.97 4.28
CA GLY A 162 3.83 11.95 5.30
C GLY A 162 2.48 12.64 5.01
N ARG A 163 1.54 11.93 4.37
CA ARG A 163 0.24 12.46 3.92
C ARG A 163 -0.84 11.42 4.15
N SER A 164 -2.05 11.85 4.48
CA SER A 164 -3.20 10.95 4.57
C SER A 164 -3.86 10.73 3.22
N ARG A 165 -4.40 9.53 2.97
CA ARG A 165 -5.17 9.17 1.77
C ARG A 165 -4.38 9.38 0.47
N VAL A 166 -3.12 8.92 0.45
CA VAL A 166 -2.26 8.97 -0.73
C VAL A 166 -2.79 8.09 -1.86
N ILE A 167 -3.41 6.97 -1.51
CA ILE A 167 -4.04 6.04 -2.45
C ILE A 167 -5.56 6.12 -2.22
N ASP A 168 -6.30 6.54 -3.24
CA ASP A 168 -7.76 6.47 -3.21
C ASP A 168 -8.27 5.05 -3.48
N ASP A 169 -9.54 4.84 -3.15
CA ASP A 169 -10.18 3.53 -3.26
C ASP A 169 -10.17 2.97 -4.69
N GLU A 170 -10.47 3.81 -5.67
CA GLU A 170 -10.60 3.36 -7.06
C GLU A 170 -9.27 2.89 -7.62
N ILE A 171 -8.19 3.67 -7.40
CA ILE A 171 -6.83 3.27 -7.75
C ILE A 171 -6.43 2.01 -7.00
N TYR A 172 -6.73 1.91 -5.69
CA TYR A 172 -6.37 0.73 -4.91
C TYR A 172 -7.00 -0.53 -5.50
N PHE A 173 -8.32 -0.53 -5.73
CA PHE A 173 -9.00 -1.73 -6.18
C PHE A 173 -8.64 -2.11 -7.61
N PHE A 174 -8.39 -1.14 -8.48
CA PHE A 174 -7.88 -1.44 -9.82
C PHE A 174 -6.46 -2.02 -9.77
N ALA A 175 -5.56 -1.44 -8.96
CA ALA A 175 -4.23 -1.99 -8.73
C ALA A 175 -4.26 -3.41 -8.13
N GLU A 176 -5.20 -3.65 -7.20
CA GLU A 176 -5.42 -4.97 -6.62
C GLU A 176 -5.88 -5.98 -7.67
N LEU A 177 -6.84 -5.62 -8.53
CA LEU A 177 -7.27 -6.47 -9.65
C LEU A 177 -6.09 -6.85 -10.55
N LEU A 178 -5.27 -5.86 -10.92
CA LEU A 178 -4.06 -6.07 -11.73
C LEU A 178 -3.02 -6.93 -11.00
N SER A 179 -3.06 -7.06 -9.67
CA SER A 179 -2.08 -7.85 -8.91
C SER A 179 -2.24 -9.37 -9.07
N TYR A 180 -3.39 -9.82 -9.60
CA TYR A 180 -3.73 -11.22 -9.86
C TYR A 180 -3.43 -11.68 -11.29
N THR A 181 -3.06 -10.74 -12.17
CA THR A 181 -2.64 -10.96 -13.57
C THR A 181 -1.15 -10.68 -13.73
#